data_AF-A0A842V9G5-F1
#
_entry.id   AF-A0A842V9G5-F1
#
_cell.length_a   1.000
_cell.length_b   1.000
_cell.length_c   1.000
_cell.angle_alpha   90.00
_cell.angle_beta   90.00
_cell.angle_gamma   90.00
#
_symmetry.space_group_name_H-M   'P 1'
#
loop_
_entity.id
_entity.type
_entity.pdbx_description
1 polymer ?
#
loop_
_entity_poly.entity_id
_entity_poly.type
_entity_poly.pdbx_seq_one_letter_code
_entity_poly.pdbx_strand_id
1 'polypeptide(L)'
;MLNVGTKNMNDKNHKWDLFISHASEDQKRFVRPLSKALDSLGVSVWYAEFSLSPGDSLSKSIDKGLSGSRFGLVILSKYFINKAWPQYELRGLVAREIEEDKVIIPVWLGITKEEVLKFSPTLADKVAIGTDNSSALDVAIQVLKIVRPDLYKKHPRSQLEKIANGEALKEMQIELNKIQIELNDAKKELSEFQCPYCGAPVIGMIPAPADPEQDHW
;
A
#
# COMPACT_ATOMS: atom_id res chain seq x y z
N MET A 1 -31.70 0.88 11.85
CA MET A 1 -30.75 0.77 12.97
C MET A 1 -29.79 -0.37 12.66
N LEU A 2 -28.58 -0.06 12.17
CA LEU A 2 -27.57 -1.07 11.86
C LEU A 2 -26.72 -1.32 13.10
N ASN A 3 -26.77 -2.56 13.57
CA ASN A 3 -26.09 -3.03 14.78
C ASN A 3 -24.60 -3.24 14.44
N VAL A 4 -23.74 -2.34 14.91
CA VAL A 4 -22.29 -2.42 14.73
C VAL A 4 -21.73 -3.39 15.75
N GLY A 5 -21.50 -4.63 15.31
CA GLY A 5 -21.00 -5.73 16.13
C GLY A 5 -19.54 -5.55 16.57
N THR A 6 -19.37 -5.49 17.90
CA THR A 6 -18.25 -5.98 18.72
C THR A 6 -16.85 -5.53 18.36
N LYS A 7 -16.46 -4.39 18.96
CA LYS A 7 -15.08 -3.94 19.14
C LYS A 7 -14.35 -4.92 20.07
N ASN A 8 -13.24 -5.51 19.62
CA ASN A 8 -12.41 -6.37 20.47
C ASN A 8 -11.82 -5.53 21.62
N MET A 9 -12.04 -5.97 22.86
CA MET A 9 -11.73 -5.28 24.12
C MET A 9 -10.23 -5.30 24.49
N ASN A 10 -9.32 -5.10 23.53
CA ASN A 10 -7.88 -4.96 23.80
C ASN A 10 -7.16 -3.94 22.90
N ASP A 11 -7.90 -3.11 22.16
CA ASP A 11 -7.30 -2.00 21.41
C ASP A 11 -6.86 -0.91 22.39
N LYS A 12 -5.61 -1.01 22.85
CA LYS A 12 -4.80 0.19 23.11
C LYS A 12 -4.98 1.10 21.89
N ASN A 13 -5.19 2.39 22.11
CA ASN A 13 -5.57 3.39 21.10
C ASN A 13 -4.45 3.65 20.07
N HIS A 14 -4.03 2.62 19.34
CA HIS A 14 -3.00 2.66 18.33
C HIS A 14 -3.58 3.30 17.07
N LYS A 15 -2.82 4.24 16.50
CA LYS A 15 -3.21 4.97 15.29
C LYS A 15 -3.09 4.09 14.04
N TRP A 16 -2.22 3.09 14.08
CA TRP A 16 -1.88 2.25 12.95
C TRP A 16 -1.96 0.76 13.31
N ASP A 17 -2.26 -0.08 12.32
CA ASP A 17 -2.20 -1.53 12.47
C ASP A 17 -0.74 -2.00 12.48
N LEU A 18 0.09 -1.45 11.61
CA LEU A 18 1.45 -1.91 11.35
C LEU A 18 2.41 -0.74 11.16
N PHE A 19 3.59 -0.79 11.78
CA PHE A 19 4.74 -0.02 11.27
C PHE A 19 5.73 -0.92 10.54
N ILE A 20 6.48 -0.37 9.59
CA ILE A 20 7.52 -1.11 8.85
C ILE A 20 8.87 -0.44 9.09
N SER A 21 9.79 -1.16 9.72
CA SER A 21 11.19 -0.78 9.88
C SER A 21 12.04 -1.46 8.81
N HIS A 22 12.80 -0.67 8.06
CA HIS A 22 13.56 -1.15 6.90
C HIS A 22 14.83 -0.34 6.69
N ALA A 23 15.80 -0.93 5.98
CA ALA A 23 16.94 -0.18 5.47
C ALA A 23 16.47 0.78 4.36
N SER A 24 16.91 2.04 4.38
CA SER A 24 16.47 3.08 3.42
C SER A 24 16.59 2.65 1.94
N GLU A 25 17.57 1.81 1.63
CA GLU A 25 17.84 1.22 0.32
C GLU A 25 16.71 0.29 -0.18
N ASP A 26 15.94 -0.31 0.73
CA ASP A 26 14.79 -1.19 0.41
C ASP A 26 13.50 -0.43 0.10
N GLN A 27 13.48 0.87 0.37
CA GLN A 27 12.25 1.65 0.38
C GLN A 27 11.53 1.65 -0.96
N LYS A 28 12.27 1.93 -2.05
CA LYS A 28 11.67 2.02 -3.40
C LYS A 28 11.32 0.65 -3.97
N ARG A 29 12.22 -0.33 -3.79
CA ARG A 29 12.13 -1.64 -4.46
C ARG A 29 11.13 -2.59 -3.82
N PHE A 30 10.89 -2.48 -2.52
CA PHE A 30 10.10 -3.46 -1.78
C PHE A 30 9.09 -2.83 -0.82
N VAL A 31 9.51 -1.90 0.03
CA VAL A 31 8.65 -1.39 1.12
C VAL A 31 7.50 -0.54 0.60
N ARG A 32 7.72 0.30 -0.41
CA ARG A 32 6.63 1.07 -1.04
C ARG A 32 5.60 0.16 -1.71
N PRO A 33 5.98 -0.82 -2.57
CA PRO A 33 5.04 -1.80 -3.10
C PRO A 33 4.28 -2.58 -2.02
N LEU A 34 4.98 -3.05 -0.99
CA LEU A 34 4.39 -3.79 0.14
C LEU A 34 3.36 -2.93 0.89
N SER A 35 3.73 -1.70 1.23
CA SER A 35 2.86 -0.75 1.93
C SER A 35 1.60 -0.44 1.13
N LYS A 36 1.73 -0.22 -0.19
CA LYS A 36 0.57 -0.03 -1.07
C LYS A 36 -0.34 -1.26 -1.12
N ALA A 37 0.24 -2.45 -1.20
CA ALA A 37 -0.54 -3.69 -1.21
C ALA A 37 -1.30 -3.88 0.11
N LEU A 38 -0.66 -3.60 1.25
CA LEU A 38 -1.28 -3.65 2.57
C LEU A 38 -2.41 -2.63 2.73
N ASP A 39 -2.21 -1.41 2.24
CA ASP A 39 -3.23 -0.35 2.25
C ASP A 39 -4.46 -0.75 1.41
N SER A 40 -4.25 -1.28 0.20
CA SER A 40 -5.34 -1.85 -0.63
C SER A 40 -6.09 -2.98 0.07
N LEU A 41 -5.43 -3.73 0.94
CA LEU A 41 -6.01 -4.81 1.75
C LEU A 41 -6.66 -4.30 3.05
N GLY A 42 -6.69 -2.99 3.29
CA GLY A 42 -7.32 -2.36 4.45
C GLY A 42 -6.47 -2.37 5.73
N VAL A 43 -5.15 -2.52 5.62
CA VAL A 43 -4.20 -2.44 6.74
C VAL A 43 -3.60 -1.04 6.77
N SER A 44 -3.72 -0.36 7.91
CA SER A 44 -3.13 0.97 8.08
C SER A 44 -1.63 0.88 8.41
N VAL A 45 -0.77 1.47 7.56
CA VAL A 45 0.69 1.30 7.62
C VAL A 45 1.46 2.62 7.86
N TRP A 46 2.40 2.61 8.79
CA TRP A 46 3.35 3.71 9.04
C TRP A 46 4.80 3.28 8.79
N TYR A 47 5.46 3.82 7.76
CA TYR A 47 6.80 3.33 7.36
C TYR A 47 7.83 4.42 7.06
N ALA A 48 7.41 5.62 6.63
CA ALA A 48 8.34 6.63 6.14
C ALA A 48 9.34 7.11 7.21
N GLU A 49 8.91 7.17 8.47
CA GLU A 49 9.74 7.60 9.61
C GLU A 49 10.66 6.51 10.18
N PHE A 50 10.56 5.29 9.67
CA PHE A 50 11.32 4.11 10.15
C PHE A 50 12.30 3.59 9.09
N SER A 51 12.67 4.47 8.16
CA SER A 51 13.74 4.24 7.20
C SER A 51 15.10 4.39 7.90
N LEU A 52 15.81 3.30 8.08
CA LEU A 52 17.06 3.21 8.84
C LEU A 52 18.30 3.48 7.99
N SER A 53 19.19 4.30 8.53
CA SER A 53 20.50 4.67 7.99
C SER A 53 21.61 4.26 8.96
N PRO A 54 22.88 4.16 8.49
CA PRO A 54 24.00 3.88 9.38
C PRO A 54 24.09 4.91 10.52
N GLY A 55 24.17 4.45 11.77
CA GLY A 55 24.22 5.29 12.97
C GLY A 55 22.86 5.50 13.66
N ASP A 56 21.76 5.09 13.04
CA ASP A 56 20.46 5.07 13.70
C ASP A 56 20.40 4.01 14.79
N SER A 57 19.43 4.12 15.70
CA SER A 57 19.17 3.11 16.73
C SER A 57 17.94 2.30 16.37
N LEU A 58 18.13 0.99 16.15
CA LEU A 58 17.05 0.07 15.81
C LEU A 58 16.04 -0.02 16.96
N SER A 59 16.53 -0.10 18.20
CA SER A 59 15.67 -0.20 19.39
C SER A 59 14.76 1.01 19.55
N LYS A 60 15.30 2.24 19.37
CA LYS A 60 14.48 3.47 19.45
C LYS A 60 13.44 3.55 18.33
N SER A 61 13.82 3.12 17.13
CA SER A 61 12.90 3.03 15.97
C SER A 61 11.71 2.11 16.29
N ILE A 62 12.00 0.93 16.85
CA ILE A 62 10.98 -0.05 17.26
C ILE A 62 10.09 0.50 18.38
N ASP A 63 10.66 1.11 19.42
CA ASP A 63 9.89 1.68 20.53
C ASP A 63 8.90 2.74 20.03
N LYS A 64 9.38 3.63 19.15
CA LYS A 64 8.53 4.64 18.53
C LYS A 64 7.42 3.99 17.69
N GLY A 65 7.74 2.99 16.89
CA GLY A 65 6.76 2.25 16.08
C GLY A 65 5.68 1.59 16.92
N LEU A 66 6.09 0.83 17.96
CA LEU A 66 5.19 0.11 18.86
C LEU A 66 4.36 1.03 19.77
N SER A 67 4.75 2.29 19.93
CA SER A 67 3.92 3.28 20.61
C SER A 67 2.69 3.68 19.79
N GLY A 68 2.84 3.74 18.45
CA GLY A 68 1.80 4.17 17.52
C GLY A 68 1.06 3.04 16.81
N SER A 69 1.60 1.83 16.85
CA SER A 69 1.12 0.69 16.06
C SER A 69 0.93 -0.58 16.90
N ARG A 70 0.02 -1.44 16.44
CA ARG A 70 -0.27 -2.75 17.06
C ARG A 70 0.84 -3.78 16.79
N PHE A 71 1.37 -3.77 15.57
CA PHE A 71 2.40 -4.70 15.08
C PHE A 71 3.60 -3.95 14.51
N GLY A 72 4.77 -4.60 14.51
CA GLY A 72 5.97 -4.10 13.84
C GLY A 72 6.51 -5.10 12.82
N LEU A 73 6.65 -4.68 11.56
CA LEU A 73 7.31 -5.47 10.53
C LEU A 73 8.77 -5.02 10.41
N VAL A 74 9.72 -5.95 10.44
CA VAL A 74 11.15 -5.64 10.30
C VAL A 74 11.70 -6.34 9.07
N ILE A 75 12.13 -5.54 8.09
CA ILE A 75 12.69 -6.04 6.83
C ILE A 75 14.17 -6.33 7.02
N LEU A 76 14.50 -7.61 7.15
CA LEU A 76 15.85 -8.13 7.19
C LEU A 76 16.32 -8.37 5.76
N SER A 77 17.09 -7.44 5.21
CA SER A 77 17.70 -7.54 3.89
C SER A 77 19.23 -7.52 3.99
N LYS A 78 19.92 -7.72 2.85
CA LYS A 78 21.38 -7.51 2.78
C LYS A 78 21.78 -6.11 3.23
N TYR A 79 21.00 -5.07 2.91
CA TYR A 79 21.30 -3.72 3.36
C TYR A 79 21.06 -3.54 4.86
N PHE A 80 20.07 -4.24 5.42
CA PHE A 80 19.81 -4.20 6.86
C PHE A 80 20.96 -4.85 7.65
N ILE A 81 21.36 -6.07 7.30
CA ILE A 81 22.38 -6.83 8.05
C ILE A 81 23.79 -6.25 7.89
N ASN A 82 24.04 -5.52 6.80
CA ASN A 82 25.33 -4.84 6.56
C ASN A 82 25.46 -3.51 7.34
N LYS A 83 24.36 -3.00 7.93
CA LYS A 83 24.46 -1.86 8.86
C LYS A 83 25.02 -2.36 10.19
N ALA A 84 25.91 -1.56 10.79
CA ALA A 84 26.63 -1.93 12.01
C ALA A 84 25.74 -1.80 13.26
N TRP A 85 24.75 -2.68 13.38
CA TRP A 85 23.86 -2.75 14.54
C TRP A 85 24.61 -3.28 15.76
N PRO A 86 24.57 -2.58 16.91
CA PRO A 86 25.09 -3.14 18.15
C PRO A 86 24.32 -4.40 18.54
N GLN A 87 25.03 -5.43 19.01
CA GLN A 87 24.43 -6.72 19.41
C GLN A 87 23.31 -6.58 20.45
N TYR A 88 23.41 -5.60 21.36
CA TYR A 88 22.36 -5.36 22.34
C TYR A 88 21.06 -4.85 21.70
N GLU A 89 21.10 -4.12 20.59
CA GLU A 89 19.89 -3.68 19.89
C GLU A 89 19.17 -4.85 19.23
N LEU A 90 19.92 -5.80 18.65
CA LEU A 90 19.38 -7.01 18.03
C LEU A 90 18.75 -7.93 19.09
N ARG A 91 19.40 -8.08 20.25
CA ARG A 91 18.82 -8.80 21.39
C ARG A 91 17.56 -8.10 21.92
N GLY A 92 17.55 -6.77 21.95
CA GLY A 92 16.40 -5.97 22.37
C GLY A 92 15.18 -6.16 21.47
N LEU A 93 15.38 -6.39 20.16
CA LEU A 93 14.29 -6.77 19.26
C LEU A 93 13.72 -8.16 19.59
N VAL A 94 14.56 -9.09 20.04
CA VAL A 94 14.10 -10.43 20.41
C VAL A 94 13.35 -10.46 21.73
N ALA A 95 13.88 -9.77 22.75
CA ALA A 95 13.29 -9.73 24.09
C ALA A 95 11.90 -9.08 24.12
N ARG A 96 11.70 -7.99 23.36
CA ARG A 96 10.42 -7.26 23.31
C ARG A 96 9.23 -8.09 22.81
N GLU A 97 9.50 -9.11 21.98
CA GLU A 97 8.44 -10.02 21.50
C GLU A 97 8.00 -11.03 22.57
N ILE A 98 8.85 -11.30 23.56
CA ILE A 98 8.56 -12.27 24.64
C ILE A 98 7.76 -11.60 25.77
N GLU A 99 8.02 -10.32 26.04
CA GLU A 99 7.42 -9.59 27.18
C GLU A 99 6.12 -8.85 26.86
N GLU A 100 5.93 -8.39 25.62
CA GLU A 100 4.70 -7.68 25.23
C GLU A 100 3.94 -8.50 24.20
N ASP A 101 2.60 -8.61 24.30
CA ASP A 101 1.69 -9.12 23.25
C ASP A 101 1.83 -8.41 21.88
N LYS A 102 2.84 -7.54 21.72
CA LYS A 102 3.18 -6.82 20.50
C LYS A 102 4.15 -7.68 19.67
N VAL A 103 3.62 -8.19 18.57
CA VAL A 103 4.34 -9.11 17.68
C VAL A 103 5.22 -8.31 16.72
N ILE A 104 6.54 -8.45 16.89
CA ILE A 104 7.50 -8.09 15.84
C ILE A 104 7.53 -9.22 14.83
N ILE A 105 7.30 -8.90 13.55
CA ILE A 105 7.24 -9.85 12.45
C ILE A 105 8.49 -9.65 11.57
N PRO A 106 9.47 -10.57 11.59
CA PRO A 106 10.62 -10.49 10.71
C PRO A 106 10.28 -10.95 9.28
N VAL A 107 10.79 -10.22 8.28
CA VAL A 107 10.70 -10.58 6.86
C VAL A 107 12.11 -10.70 6.29
N TRP A 108 12.44 -11.84 5.69
CA TRP A 108 13.75 -12.06 5.07
C TRP A 108 13.70 -11.69 3.59
N LEU A 109 14.32 -10.56 3.25
CA LEU A 109 14.35 -10.01 1.90
C LEU A 109 15.67 -10.35 1.19
N GLY A 110 15.67 -11.45 0.45
CA GLY A 110 16.81 -11.87 -0.38
C GLY A 110 18.06 -12.18 0.43
N ILE A 111 17.89 -12.76 1.62
CA ILE A 111 18.97 -13.22 2.51
C ILE A 111 18.76 -14.68 2.87
N THR A 112 19.84 -15.42 3.07
CA THR A 112 19.78 -16.83 3.47
C THR A 112 19.77 -16.98 4.99
N LYS A 113 19.32 -18.14 5.47
CA LYS A 113 19.38 -18.47 6.89
C LYS A 113 20.79 -18.39 7.45
N GLU A 114 21.80 -18.78 6.67
CA GLU A 114 23.22 -18.73 7.07
C GLU A 114 23.71 -17.29 7.23
N GLU A 115 23.28 -16.37 6.35
CA GLU A 115 23.58 -14.94 6.48
C GLU A 115 22.94 -14.37 7.76
N VAL A 116 21.69 -14.74 8.07
CA VAL A 116 21.02 -14.32 9.31
C VAL A 116 21.70 -14.92 10.54
N LEU A 117 22.05 -16.21 10.52
CA LEU A 117 22.75 -16.89 11.63
C LEU A 117 24.08 -16.21 11.96
N LYS A 118 24.86 -15.84 10.94
CA LYS A 118 26.14 -15.14 11.11
C LYS A 118 25.94 -13.74 11.69
N PHE A 119 24.87 -13.06 11.29
CA PHE A 119 24.54 -11.73 11.77
C PHE A 119 24.01 -11.75 13.21
N SER A 120 23.01 -12.60 13.47
CA SER A 120 22.41 -12.80 14.79
C SER A 120 21.72 -14.17 14.88
N PRO A 121 22.30 -15.13 15.64
CA PRO A 121 21.67 -16.43 15.86
C PRO A 121 20.26 -16.32 16.45
N THR A 122 20.02 -15.36 17.35
CA THR A 122 18.72 -15.18 18.00
C THR A 122 17.62 -14.70 17.04
N LEU A 123 17.99 -14.08 15.92
CA LEU A 123 17.04 -13.72 14.86
C LEU A 123 16.81 -14.86 13.86
N ALA A 124 17.81 -15.71 13.65
CA ALA A 124 17.71 -16.83 12.71
C ALA A 124 16.81 -17.97 13.21
N ASP A 125 16.69 -18.11 14.53
CA ASP A 125 15.81 -19.11 15.15
C ASP A 125 14.33 -18.68 15.14
N LYS A 126 14.02 -17.46 14.70
CA LYS A 126 12.64 -16.95 14.63
C LYS A 126 11.94 -17.36 13.34
N VAL A 127 10.63 -17.59 13.46
CA VAL A 127 9.75 -17.77 12.29
C VAL A 127 9.66 -16.43 11.55
N ALA A 128 10.24 -16.39 10.36
CA ALA A 128 10.22 -15.24 9.48
C ALA A 128 9.41 -15.53 8.20
N ILE A 129 8.87 -14.47 7.61
CA ILE A 129 8.27 -14.55 6.28
C ILE A 129 9.43 -14.51 5.26
N GLY A 130 9.67 -15.62 4.57
CA GLY A 130 10.68 -15.70 3.50
C GLY A 130 10.20 -15.10 2.19
N THR A 131 11.05 -14.33 1.51
CA THR A 131 10.75 -13.75 0.19
C THR A 131 11.39 -14.51 -0.97
N ASP A 132 11.94 -15.69 -0.72
CA ASP A 132 12.84 -16.42 -1.61
C ASP A 132 12.24 -16.66 -3.00
N ASN A 133 10.89 -16.70 -3.09
CA ASN A 133 10.10 -16.65 -4.32
C ASN A 133 8.81 -15.81 -4.17
N SER A 134 8.71 -15.00 -3.12
CA SER A 134 7.48 -14.27 -2.76
C SER A 134 7.57 -12.82 -3.17
N SER A 135 6.62 -12.34 -3.97
CA SER A 135 6.50 -10.93 -4.33
C SER A 135 6.12 -10.09 -3.09
N ALA A 136 6.26 -8.75 -3.18
CA ALA A 136 5.77 -7.86 -2.13
C ALA A 136 4.27 -8.07 -1.82
N LEU A 137 3.49 -8.54 -2.79
CA LEU A 137 2.06 -8.84 -2.66
C LEU A 137 1.83 -10.11 -1.83
N ASP A 138 2.62 -11.16 -2.08
CA ASP A 138 2.56 -12.39 -1.32
C ASP A 138 2.89 -12.15 0.16
N VAL A 139 3.89 -11.31 0.41
CA VAL A 139 4.23 -10.86 1.76
C VAL A 139 3.08 -10.06 2.36
N ALA A 140 2.45 -9.16 1.61
CA ALA A 140 1.29 -8.41 2.09
C ALA A 140 0.14 -9.33 2.55
N ILE A 141 -0.17 -10.38 1.78
CA ILE A 141 -1.22 -11.35 2.13
C ILE A 141 -0.84 -12.17 3.37
N GLN A 142 0.42 -12.57 3.50
CA GLN A 142 0.91 -13.27 4.69
C GLN A 142 0.85 -12.38 5.94
N VAL A 143 1.23 -11.11 5.80
CA VAL A 143 1.13 -10.11 6.87
C VAL A 143 -0.35 -9.85 7.22
N LEU A 144 -1.25 -9.75 6.24
CA LEU A 144 -2.69 -9.57 6.46
C LEU A 144 -3.26 -10.68 7.34
N LYS A 145 -2.87 -11.93 7.11
CA LYS A 145 -3.30 -13.09 7.90
C LYS A 145 -2.95 -12.94 9.39
N ILE A 146 -1.84 -12.29 9.71
CA ILE A 146 -1.35 -12.08 11.08
C ILE A 146 -2.00 -10.84 11.71
N VAL A 147 -1.99 -9.72 10.99
CA VAL A 147 -2.34 -8.39 11.53
C VAL A 147 -3.86 -8.15 11.55
N ARG A 148 -4.58 -8.64 10.52
CA ARG A 148 -6.03 -8.50 10.34
C ARG A 148 -6.65 -9.81 9.86
N PRO A 149 -6.66 -10.86 10.71
CA PRO A 149 -7.24 -12.16 10.37
C PRO A 149 -8.74 -12.06 10.03
N ASP A 150 -9.43 -11.03 10.54
CA ASP A 150 -10.82 -10.72 10.23
C ASP A 150 -11.03 -10.33 8.76
N LEU A 151 -10.08 -9.62 8.14
CA LEU A 151 -10.13 -9.26 6.73
C LEU A 151 -9.67 -10.42 5.85
N TYR A 152 -8.62 -11.12 6.27
CA TYR A 152 -8.10 -12.29 5.55
C TYR A 152 -9.16 -13.37 5.32
N LYS A 153 -10.00 -13.65 6.34
CA LYS A 153 -11.04 -14.70 6.26
C LYS A 153 -12.25 -14.34 5.39
N LYS A 154 -12.45 -13.06 5.07
CA LYS A 154 -13.63 -12.60 4.31
C LYS A 154 -13.54 -12.87 2.81
N HIS A 155 -12.33 -13.07 2.29
CA HIS A 155 -12.08 -13.18 0.86
C HIS A 155 -11.20 -14.39 0.54
N PRO A 156 -11.47 -15.13 -0.55
CA PRO A 156 -10.54 -16.11 -1.08
C PRO A 156 -9.21 -15.47 -1.45
N ARG A 157 -8.12 -16.25 -1.38
CA ARG A 157 -6.77 -15.75 -1.70
C ARG A 157 -6.67 -15.10 -3.07
N SER A 158 -7.28 -15.69 -4.10
CA SER A 158 -7.30 -15.12 -5.46
C SER A 158 -7.94 -13.74 -5.52
N GLN A 159 -8.96 -13.47 -4.71
CA GLN A 159 -9.58 -12.15 -4.62
C GLN A 159 -8.66 -11.15 -3.90
N LEU A 160 -7.97 -11.58 -2.83
CA LEU A 160 -6.98 -10.75 -2.14
C LEU A 160 -5.82 -10.35 -3.06
N GLU A 161 -5.36 -11.27 -3.92
CA GLU A 161 -4.31 -10.98 -4.92
C GLU A 161 -4.75 -9.88 -5.89
N LYS A 162 -5.98 -9.95 -6.42
CA LYS A 162 -6.54 -8.90 -7.30
C LYS A 162 -6.63 -7.54 -6.61
N ILE A 163 -7.09 -7.53 -5.36
CA ILE A 163 -7.19 -6.31 -4.55
C ILE A 163 -5.80 -5.71 -4.31
N ALA A 164 -4.85 -6.53 -3.87
CA ALA A 164 -3.47 -6.10 -3.59
C ALA A 164 -2.77 -5.56 -4.85
N ASN A 165 -3.05 -6.13 -6.02
CA ASN A 165 -2.54 -5.68 -7.32
C ASN A 165 -3.15 -4.36 -7.81
N GLY A 166 -4.21 -3.88 -7.15
CA GLY A 166 -4.99 -2.73 -7.57
C GLY A 166 -5.66 -2.95 -8.92
N GLU A 167 -6.01 -4.19 -9.28
CA GLU A 167 -6.63 -4.51 -10.58
C GLU A 167 -7.91 -3.70 -10.79
N ALA A 168 -8.78 -3.64 -9.78
CA ALA A 168 -10.00 -2.83 -9.84
C ALA A 168 -9.73 -1.34 -10.08
N LEU A 169 -8.67 -0.78 -9.48
CA LEU A 169 -8.27 0.61 -9.70
C LEU A 169 -7.72 0.81 -11.13
N LYS A 170 -6.96 -0.16 -11.66
CA LYS A 170 -6.47 -0.12 -13.04
C LYS A 170 -7.61 -0.21 -14.05
N GLU A 171 -8.56 -1.10 -13.83
CA GLU A 171 -9.76 -1.25 -14.67
C GLU A 171 -10.54 0.06 -14.70
N MET A 172 -10.82 0.63 -13.53
CA MET A 172 -11.50 1.92 -13.42
C MET A 172 -10.72 3.06 -14.09
N GLN A 173 -9.38 3.09 -13.96
CA GLN A 173 -8.54 4.08 -14.62
C GLN A 173 -8.56 3.94 -16.15
N ILE A 174 -8.62 2.71 -16.67
CA ILE A 174 -8.75 2.45 -18.10
C ILE A 174 -10.10 2.94 -18.62
N GLU A 175 -11.19 2.68 -17.89
CA GLU A 175 -12.52 3.18 -18.25
C GLU A 175 -12.56 4.71 -18.26
N LEU A 176 -12.01 5.37 -17.23
CA LEU A 176 -11.92 6.83 -17.19
C LEU A 176 -11.13 7.39 -18.38
N ASN A 177 -10.02 6.76 -18.75
CA ASN A 177 -9.22 7.19 -19.90
C ASN A 177 -10.00 7.05 -21.22
N LYS A 178 -10.77 5.97 -21.40
CA LYS A 178 -11.63 5.79 -22.59
C LYS A 178 -12.68 6.90 -22.68
N ILE A 179 -13.38 7.15 -21.58
CA ILE A 179 -14.39 8.21 -21.50
C ILE A 179 -13.76 9.58 -21.81
N GLN A 180 -12.55 9.85 -21.33
CA GLN A 180 -11.87 11.10 -21.61
C GLN A 180 -11.52 11.25 -23.10
N ILE A 181 -11.14 10.17 -23.76
CA ILE A 181 -10.87 10.16 -25.21
C ILE A 181 -12.18 10.43 -25.97
N GLU A 182 -13.25 9.68 -25.67
CA GLU A 182 -14.56 9.87 -26.30
C GLU A 182 -15.09 11.30 -26.11
N LEU A 183 -14.94 11.86 -24.90
CA LEU A 183 -15.32 13.23 -24.60
C LEU A 183 -14.51 14.25 -25.41
N ASN A 184 -13.21 14.01 -25.61
CA ASN A 184 -12.34 14.89 -26.39
C ASN A 184 -12.69 14.83 -27.88
N ASP A 185 -13.00 13.64 -28.40
CA ASP A 185 -13.41 13.44 -29.80
C ASP A 185 -14.76 14.13 -30.05
N ALA A 186 -15.76 13.93 -29.18
CA ALA A 186 -17.05 14.61 -29.27
C ALA A 186 -16.91 16.14 -29.18
N LYS A 187 -16.03 16.65 -28.31
CA LYS A 187 -15.72 18.08 -28.23
C LYS A 187 -15.07 18.60 -29.50
N LYS A 188 -14.23 17.80 -30.15
CA LYS A 188 -13.59 18.16 -31.42
C LYS A 188 -14.63 18.25 -32.53
N GLU A 189 -15.52 17.28 -32.66
CA GLU A 189 -16.64 17.33 -33.62
C GLU A 189 -17.52 18.57 -33.38
N LEU A 190 -17.88 18.86 -32.14
CA LEU A 190 -18.62 20.08 -31.78
C LEU A 190 -17.87 21.38 -32.14
N SER A 191 -16.53 21.37 -32.07
CA SER A 191 -15.70 22.53 -32.42
C SER A 191 -15.58 22.77 -33.92
N GLU A 192 -15.94 21.81 -34.76
CA GLU A 192 -15.99 21.96 -36.22
C GLU A 192 -17.25 22.73 -36.67
N PHE A 193 -18.30 22.73 -35.86
CA PHE A 193 -19.48 23.56 -36.07
C PHE A 193 -19.22 25.00 -35.59
N GLN A 194 -18.60 25.80 -36.46
CA GLN A 194 -18.36 27.23 -36.23
C GLN A 194 -19.18 28.10 -37.18
N CYS A 195 -19.62 29.26 -36.70
CA CYS A 195 -20.28 30.26 -37.53
C CYS A 195 -19.33 30.74 -38.63
N PRO A 196 -19.70 30.63 -39.92
CA PRO A 196 -18.82 31.03 -41.03
C PRO A 196 -18.56 32.55 -41.10
N TYR A 197 -19.32 33.35 -40.35
CA TYR A 197 -19.19 34.81 -40.34
C TYR A 197 -18.32 35.35 -39.21
N CYS A 198 -18.41 34.76 -38.00
CA CYS A 198 -17.70 35.26 -36.81
C CYS A 198 -16.82 34.23 -36.09
N GLY A 199 -16.81 32.96 -36.53
CA GLY A 199 -16.03 31.88 -35.92
C GLY A 199 -16.52 31.41 -34.55
N ALA A 200 -17.63 31.94 -34.04
CA ALA A 200 -18.19 31.51 -32.77
C ALA A 200 -18.72 30.05 -32.88
N PRO A 201 -18.57 29.22 -31.82
CA PRO A 201 -19.14 27.88 -31.79
C PRO A 201 -20.66 27.95 -31.90
N VAL A 202 -21.28 27.01 -32.63
CA VAL A 202 -22.73 26.98 -32.83
C VAL A 202 -23.41 26.47 -31.55
N ILE A 203 -24.10 27.34 -30.82
CA ILE A 203 -24.73 27.04 -29.50
C ILE A 203 -26.14 26.43 -29.66
N GLY A 204 -26.66 26.31 -30.89
CA GLY A 204 -27.94 25.64 -31.15
C GLY A 204 -28.34 25.69 -32.62
N MET A 205 -29.18 24.74 -33.04
CA MET A 205 -29.87 24.75 -34.32
C MET A 205 -31.30 25.26 -34.11
N ILE A 206 -31.67 26.33 -34.80
CA ILE A 206 -33.08 26.73 -34.92
C ILE A 206 -33.63 25.92 -36.11
N PRO A 207 -34.74 25.17 -35.96
CA PRO A 207 -35.36 24.52 -37.11
C PRO A 207 -35.73 25.59 -38.16
N ALA A 208 -35.39 25.34 -39.42
CA ALA A 208 -35.76 26.23 -40.51
C ALA A 208 -37.28 26.45 -40.48
N PRO A 209 -37.77 27.70 -40.60
CA PRO A 209 -39.19 27.97 -40.70
C PRO A 209 -39.78 27.11 -41.82
N ALA A 210 -40.84 26.36 -41.53
CA ALA A 210 -41.49 25.48 -42.51
C ALA A 210 -42.32 26.23 -43.57
N ASP A 211 -42.22 27.57 -43.60
CA ASP A 211 -43.10 28.45 -44.33
C ASP A 211 -42.32 29.21 -45.44
N PRO A 212 -42.64 28.97 -46.73
CA PRO A 212 -42.04 29.70 -47.85
C PRO A 212 -42.38 31.19 -47.90
N GLU A 213 -43.31 31.68 -47.06
CA GLU A 213 -43.74 33.08 -47.08
C GLU A 213 -43.00 34.01 -46.08
N GLN A 214 -42.04 33.50 -45.31
CA GLN A 214 -41.23 34.32 -44.38
C GLN A 214 -39.79 34.59 -44.85
N ASP A 215 -39.58 34.74 -46.17
CA ASP A 215 -38.34 35.25 -46.78
C ASP A 215 -38.23 36.79 -46.68
N HIS A 216 -38.41 37.32 -45.46
CA HIS A 216 -38.08 38.72 -45.15
C HIS A 216 -37.09 38.74 -43.99
N TRP A 217 -35.81 38.88 -44.36
CA TRP A 217 -34.67 39.08 -43.48
C TRP A 217 -34.63 40.50 -42.90
#